data_AF-A0A0W0TU47-F1
#
_entry.id   AF-A0A0W0TU47-F1
#
_cell.length_a   1.000
_cell.length_b   1.000
_cell.length_c   1.000
_cell.angle_alpha   90.00
_cell.angle_beta   90.00
_cell.angle_gamma   90.00
#
_symmetry.space_group_name_H-M   'P 1'
#
loop_
_entity.id
_entity.type
_entity.pdbx_description
1 polymer ?
#
loop_
_entity_poly.entity_id
_entity_poly.type
_entity_poly.pdbx_seq_one_letter_code
_entity_poly.pdbx_strand_id
1 'polypeptide(L)'
;MIERAEGISQLNLIRADQKDFHYTAVKEEVEKAQEITALYAFAKKFIPTLKLSKNAVRYYADVAERYPASRLRRLSTSQQWLHAICFVYHRYQRIMDNLIISIRSGKYTYLRNLNFLN
;
A
#
# COMPACT_ATOMS: atom_id res chain seq x y z
N MET A 1 -22.22 -32.98 28.23
CA MET A 1 -21.39 -31.79 28.55
C MET A 1 -20.05 -31.89 27.82
N ILE A 2 -20.01 -31.74 26.48
CA ILE A 2 -18.75 -31.70 25.70
C ILE A 2 -18.77 -30.59 24.62
N GLU A 3 -19.94 -30.12 24.17
CA GLU A 3 -20.07 -29.15 23.06
C GLU A 3 -19.46 -27.75 23.31
N ARG A 4 -19.30 -27.30 24.57
CA ARG A 4 -18.81 -25.93 24.84
C ARG A 4 -17.30 -25.77 24.74
N ALA A 5 -16.52 -26.83 25.01
CA ALA A 5 -15.06 -26.75 25.00
C ALA A 5 -14.51 -26.71 23.57
N GLU A 6 -15.11 -27.48 22.65
CA GLU A 6 -14.75 -27.47 21.23
C GLU A 6 -15.12 -26.15 20.55
N GLY A 7 -16.31 -25.60 20.82
CA GLY A 7 -16.74 -24.33 20.23
C GLY A 7 -15.83 -23.14 20.59
N ILE A 8 -15.34 -23.08 21.82
CA ILE A 8 -14.40 -22.03 22.27
C ILE A 8 -13.02 -22.21 21.61
N SER A 9 -12.55 -23.45 21.46
CA SER A 9 -11.30 -23.76 20.77
C SER A 9 -11.37 -23.37 19.28
N GLN A 10 -12.46 -23.71 18.60
CA GLN A 10 -12.70 -23.35 17.19
C GLN A 10 -12.79 -21.82 16.99
N LEU A 11 -13.47 -21.11 17.90
CA LEU A 11 -13.51 -19.65 17.89
C LEU A 11 -12.12 -19.01 18.06
N ASN A 12 -11.26 -19.60 18.89
CA ASN A 12 -9.89 -19.14 19.08
C ASN A 12 -9.03 -19.40 17.82
N LEU A 13 -9.21 -20.55 17.16
CA LEU A 13 -8.54 -20.86 15.90
C LEU A 13 -8.94 -19.89 14.78
N ILE A 14 -10.24 -19.62 14.61
CA ILE A 14 -10.73 -18.66 13.61
C ILE A 14 -10.20 -17.24 13.91
N ARG A 15 -10.17 -16.84 15.18
CA ARG A 15 -9.61 -15.54 15.57
C ARG A 15 -8.11 -15.45 15.36
N ALA A 16 -7.36 -16.54 15.54
CA ALA A 16 -5.93 -16.59 15.26
C ALA A 16 -5.67 -16.48 13.75
N ASP A 17 -6.39 -17.28 12.95
CA ASP A 17 -6.27 -17.28 11.48
C ASP A 17 -6.61 -15.91 10.86
N GLN A 18 -7.67 -15.25 11.35
CA GLN A 18 -7.99 -13.88 10.95
C GLN A 18 -6.88 -12.87 11.29
N LYS A 19 -6.18 -13.05 12.41
CA LYS A 19 -5.05 -12.18 12.80
C LYS A 19 -3.81 -12.47 11.97
N ASP A 20 -3.54 -13.73 11.63
CA ASP A 20 -2.39 -14.15 10.83
C ASP A 20 -2.53 -13.71 9.37
N PHE A 21 -3.73 -13.84 8.80
CA PHE A 21 -4.04 -13.34 7.46
C PHE A 21 -3.84 -11.82 7.37
N HIS A 22 -4.41 -11.08 8.31
CA HIS A 22 -4.25 -9.64 8.35
C HIS A 22 -2.77 -9.23 8.58
N TYR A 23 -1.96 -10.03 9.30
CA TYR A 23 -0.56 -9.71 9.60
C TYR A 23 0.30 -9.88 8.36
N THR A 24 0.08 -10.99 7.66
CA THR A 24 0.72 -11.30 6.39
C THR A 24 0.40 -10.23 5.35
N ALA A 25 -0.87 -9.81 5.26
CA ALA A 25 -1.29 -8.73 4.35
C ALA A 25 -0.62 -7.38 4.66
N VAL A 26 -0.46 -7.02 5.94
CA VAL A 26 0.25 -5.79 6.33
C VAL A 26 1.74 -5.88 5.98
N LYS A 27 2.38 -7.01 6.27
CA LYS A 27 3.79 -7.24 5.94
C LYS A 27 4.04 -7.11 4.43
N GLU A 28 3.20 -7.74 3.61
CA GLU A 28 3.28 -7.63 2.15
C GLU A 28 3.11 -6.20 1.66
N GLU A 29 2.18 -5.42 2.24
CA GLU A 29 2.02 -4.00 1.86
C GLU A 29 3.24 -3.16 2.27
N VAL A 30 3.87 -3.45 3.41
CA VAL A 30 5.14 -2.81 3.82
C VAL A 30 6.27 -3.15 2.85
N GLU A 31 6.42 -4.41 2.46
CA GLU A 31 7.43 -4.86 1.49
C GLU A 31 7.25 -4.14 0.13
N LYS A 32 6.00 -4.08 -0.39
CA LYS A 32 5.67 -3.32 -1.61
C LYS A 32 6.02 -1.83 -1.49
N ALA A 33 5.80 -1.21 -0.33
CA ALA A 33 6.17 0.19 -0.11
C ALA A 33 7.70 0.36 -0.13
N GLN A 34 8.44 -0.56 0.48
CA GLN A 34 9.91 -0.52 0.50
C GLN A 34 10.50 -0.59 -0.91
N GLU A 35 9.98 -1.46 -1.77
CA GLU A 35 10.42 -1.61 -3.17
C GLU A 35 10.36 -0.29 -3.96
N ILE A 36 9.32 0.52 -3.73
CA ILE A 36 9.10 1.76 -4.48
C ILE A 36 9.55 3.02 -3.72
N THR A 37 10.12 2.89 -2.51
CA THR A 37 10.46 4.02 -1.63
C THR A 37 11.44 5.00 -2.29
N ALA A 38 12.48 4.49 -2.95
CA ALA A 38 13.48 5.34 -3.62
C ALA A 38 12.85 6.15 -4.77
N LEU A 39 12.01 5.50 -5.58
CA LEU A 39 11.27 6.15 -6.67
C LEU A 39 10.24 7.16 -6.13
N TYR A 40 9.57 6.85 -5.02
CA TYR A 40 8.68 7.79 -4.34
C TYR A 40 9.43 9.01 -3.83
N ALA A 41 10.61 8.85 -3.23
CA ALA A 41 11.42 9.95 -2.73
C ALA A 41 11.81 10.93 -3.86
N PHE A 42 12.14 10.39 -5.03
CA PHE A 42 12.34 11.19 -6.24
C PHE A 42 11.04 11.88 -6.67
N ALA A 43 9.95 11.11 -6.83
CA ALA A 43 8.66 11.63 -7.28
C ALA A 43 8.12 12.75 -6.39
N LYS A 44 8.27 12.62 -5.07
CA LYS A 44 7.86 13.61 -4.07
C LYS A 44 8.57 14.95 -4.24
N LYS A 45 9.83 14.95 -4.71
CA LYS A 45 10.60 16.16 -5.00
C LYS A 45 10.31 16.69 -6.41
N PHE A 46 10.13 15.80 -7.38
CA PHE A 46 9.97 16.14 -8.79
C PHE A 46 8.56 16.64 -9.15
N ILE A 47 7.49 16.00 -8.64
CA ILE A 47 6.11 16.38 -8.99
C ILE A 47 5.81 17.87 -8.72
N PRO A 48 6.22 18.47 -7.59
CA PRO A 48 6.04 19.90 -7.35
C PRO A 48 6.70 20.81 -8.40
N THR A 49 7.81 20.38 -9.01
CA THR A 49 8.51 21.20 -10.02
C THR A 49 7.77 21.25 -11.35
N LEU A 50 6.87 20.30 -11.60
CA LEU A 50 6.03 20.25 -12.80
C LEU A 50 4.88 21.27 -12.77
N LYS A 51 4.62 21.90 -11.61
CA LYS A 51 3.52 22.87 -11.40
C LYS A 51 2.15 22.33 -11.83
N LEU A 52 1.96 21.01 -11.75
CA LEU A 52 0.70 20.35 -12.07
C LEU A 52 -0.27 20.48 -10.89
N SER A 53 -1.56 20.59 -11.20
CA SER A 53 -2.60 20.52 -10.18
C SER A 53 -2.65 19.10 -9.58
N LYS A 54 -3.13 18.98 -8.34
CA LYS A 54 -3.34 17.66 -7.69
C LYS A 54 -4.23 16.74 -8.53
N ASN A 55 -5.23 17.30 -9.21
CA ASN A 55 -6.12 16.55 -10.09
C ASN A 55 -5.42 16.05 -11.35
N ALA A 56 -4.51 16.84 -11.93
CA ALA A 56 -3.71 16.41 -13.07
C ALA A 56 -2.77 15.26 -12.67
N VAL A 57 -2.08 15.38 -11.53
CA VAL A 57 -1.21 14.30 -11.01
C VAL A 57 -2.01 13.01 -10.79
N ARG A 58 -3.21 13.11 -10.21
CA ARG A 58 -4.13 11.96 -10.04
C ARG A 58 -4.56 11.37 -11.38
N TYR A 59 -4.96 12.20 -12.33
CA TYR A 59 -5.34 11.76 -13.67
C TYR A 59 -4.22 10.93 -14.35
N TYR A 60 -2.98 11.43 -14.30
CA TYR A 60 -1.84 10.70 -14.89
C TYR A 60 -1.59 9.36 -14.20
N ALA A 61 -1.71 9.30 -12.86
CA ALA A 61 -1.59 8.06 -12.11
C ALA A 61 -2.70 7.05 -12.47
N ASP A 62 -3.96 7.51 -12.50
CA ASP A 62 -5.11 6.65 -12.80
C ASP A 62 -5.06 6.09 -14.23
N VAL A 63 -4.47 6.82 -15.18
CA VAL A 63 -4.24 6.31 -16.53
C VAL A 63 -3.20 5.19 -16.51
N ALA A 64 -2.09 5.35 -15.80
CA ALA A 64 -1.08 4.31 -15.65
C ALA A 64 -1.61 3.08 -14.91
N GLU A 65 -2.51 3.25 -13.93
CA GLU A 65 -3.13 2.14 -13.21
C GLU A 65 -4.11 1.34 -14.09
N ARG A 66 -4.87 2.02 -14.96
CA ARG A 66 -5.94 1.39 -15.77
C ARG A 66 -5.50 0.91 -17.14
N TYR A 67 -4.46 1.51 -17.73
CA TYR A 67 -4.08 1.20 -19.10
C TYR A 67 -3.19 -0.04 -19.15
N PRO A 68 -3.42 -0.95 -20.12
CA PRO A 68 -2.49 -2.04 -20.35
C PRO A 68 -1.14 -1.47 -20.82
N ALA A 69 -0.05 -2.18 -20.53
CA ALA A 69 1.31 -1.76 -20.90
C ALA A 69 1.45 -1.46 -22.41
N SER A 70 0.70 -2.17 -23.27
CA SER A 70 0.65 -1.92 -24.71
C SER A 70 0.15 -0.52 -25.08
N ARG A 71 -0.80 0.05 -24.33
CA ARG A 71 -1.32 1.41 -24.54
C ARG A 71 -0.34 2.46 -24.05
N LEU A 72 0.30 2.24 -22.91
CA LEU A 72 1.32 3.16 -22.38
C LEU A 72 2.53 3.25 -23.30
N ARG A 73 2.97 2.13 -23.89
CA ARG A 73 4.09 2.09 -24.86
C ARG A 73 3.87 2.92 -26.12
N ARG A 74 2.63 3.31 -26.45
CA ARG A 74 2.30 4.17 -27.60
C ARG A 74 2.46 5.66 -27.30
N LEU A 75 2.66 6.04 -26.03
CA LEU A 75 2.91 7.41 -25.62
C LEU A 75 4.38 7.78 -25.89
N SER A 76 4.67 9.08 -25.99
CA SER A 76 6.06 9.54 -26.02
C SER A 76 6.80 9.14 -24.74
N THR A 77 8.12 8.97 -24.81
CA THR A 77 8.95 8.59 -23.65
C THR A 77 8.70 9.50 -22.45
N SER A 78 8.63 10.82 -22.66
CA SER A 78 8.35 11.79 -21.59
C SER A 78 6.98 11.59 -20.94
N GLN A 79 5.94 11.28 -21.74
CA GLN A 79 4.61 10.98 -21.21
C GLN A 79 4.61 9.66 -20.42
N GLN A 80 5.30 8.62 -20.91
CA GLN A 80 5.43 7.35 -20.19
C GLN A 80 6.04 7.58 -18.80
N TRP A 81 7.13 8.35 -18.73
CA TRP A 81 7.76 8.69 -17.45
C TRP A 81 6.86 9.53 -16.55
N LEU A 82 6.16 10.52 -17.09
CA LEU A 82 5.21 11.33 -16.32
C LEU A 82 4.12 10.46 -15.68
N HIS A 83 3.52 9.57 -16.47
CA HIS A 83 2.51 8.62 -16.00
C HIS A 83 3.07 7.67 -14.93
N ALA A 84 4.26 7.11 -15.16
CA ALA A 84 4.91 6.20 -14.22
C ALA A 84 5.25 6.87 -12.87
N ILE A 85 5.81 8.09 -12.91
CA ILE A 85 6.17 8.84 -11.70
C ILE A 85 4.92 9.23 -10.91
N CYS A 86 3.86 9.68 -11.60
CA CYS A 86 2.59 10.00 -10.95
C CYS A 86 1.96 8.74 -10.34
N PHE A 87 2.04 7.59 -11.02
CA PHE A 87 1.57 6.31 -10.50
C PHE A 87 2.31 5.89 -9.23
N VAL A 88 3.64 5.91 -9.22
CA VAL A 88 4.44 5.57 -8.03
C VAL A 88 4.10 6.49 -6.86
N TYR A 89 3.96 7.80 -7.13
CA TYR A 89 3.60 8.77 -6.10
C TYR A 89 2.27 8.44 -5.42
N HIS A 90 1.21 8.20 -6.21
CA HIS A 90 -0.10 7.83 -5.68
C HIS A 90 -0.12 6.43 -5.05
N ARG A 91 0.56 5.45 -5.66
CA ARG A 91 0.60 4.07 -5.14
C ARG A 91 1.22 4.02 -3.75
N TYR A 92 2.33 4.74 -3.54
CA TYR A 92 2.97 4.82 -2.24
C TYR A 92 2.06 5.47 -1.19
N GLN A 93 1.41 6.60 -1.54
CA GLN A 93 0.44 7.25 -0.65
C GLN A 93 -0.70 6.31 -0.26
N ARG A 94 -1.27 5.58 -1.23
CA ARG A 94 -2.35 4.62 -0.99
C ARG A 94 -1.92 3.48 -0.06
N ILE A 95 -0.70 2.97 -0.21
CA ILE A 95 -0.16 1.94 0.69
C ILE A 95 -0.02 2.51 2.11
N MET A 96 0.56 3.71 2.27
CA MET A 96 0.71 4.35 3.58
C MET A 96 -0.64 4.64 4.23
N ASP A 97 -1.63 5.11 3.48
CA ASP A 97 -2.99 5.34 3.98
C ASP A 97 -3.64 4.03 4.45
N ASN A 98 -3.51 2.95 3.67
CA ASN A 98 -4.01 1.62 4.05
C ASN A 98 -3.35 1.12 5.34
N LEU A 99 -2.03 1.30 5.48
CA LEU A 99 -1.29 0.96 6.70
C LEU A 99 -1.77 1.79 7.91
N ILE A 100 -1.94 3.11 7.75
CA ILE A 100 -2.43 3.99 8.82
C ILE A 100 -3.84 3.58 9.28
N ILE A 101 -4.74 3.29 8.34
CA ILE A 101 -6.11 2.82 8.65
C ILE A 101 -6.07 1.47 9.37
N SER A 102 -5.21 0.56 8.91
CA SER A 102 -5.05 -0.78 9.50
C SER A 102 -4.53 -0.71 10.94
N ILE A 103 -3.61 0.22 11.23
CA ILE A 103 -3.09 0.46 12.58
C ILE A 103 -4.16 1.13 13.47
N ARG A 104 -4.85 2.17 12.97
CA ARG A 104 -5.85 2.94 13.75
C ARG A 104 -7.09 2.14 14.12
N SER A 105 -7.52 1.21 13.26
CA SER A 105 -8.70 0.38 13.51
C SER A 105 -8.50 -0.69 14.59
N GLY A 106 -7.36 -0.70 15.30
CA GLY A 106 -7.11 -1.62 16.41
C GLY A 106 -6.91 -3.08 15.98
N LYS A 107 -6.77 -3.35 14.68
CA LYS A 107 -6.45 -4.68 14.16
C LYS A 107 -5.02 -5.12 14.52
N TYR A 108 -4.15 -4.21 14.97
CA TYR A 108 -2.80 -4.51 15.45
C TYR A 108 -2.35 -3.61 16.61
N THR A 109 -2.55 -4.08 17.85
CA THR A 109 -2.01 -3.43 19.05
C THR A 109 -0.51 -3.73 19.29
N TYR A 110 0.16 -4.55 18.46
CA TYR A 110 1.51 -5.05 18.76
C TYR A 110 2.66 -4.50 17.89
N LEU A 111 2.40 -3.63 16.89
CA LEU A 111 3.48 -3.03 16.10
C LEU A 111 4.23 -1.90 16.85
N ARG A 112 3.80 -1.52 18.05
CA ARG A 112 4.49 -0.51 18.88
C ARG A 112 5.71 -1.07 19.63
N ASN A 113 5.90 -2.40 19.67
CA ASN A 113 6.97 -3.05 20.44
C ASN A 113 8.14 -3.62 19.62
N LEU A 114 8.15 -3.50 18.27
CA LEU A 114 9.25 -4.02 17.45
C LEU A 114 10.27 -2.97 16.97
N ASN A 115 10.16 -1.71 17.41
CA ASN A 115 11.18 -0.66 17.15
C ASN A 115 11.97 -0.24 18.41
N PHE A 116 11.99 -1.07 19.47
CA PHE A 116 12.85 -0.85 20.65
C PHE A 116 13.96 -1.91 20.83
N LEU A 117 14.15 -2.80 19.86
CA LEU A 117 15.27 -3.74 19.83
C LEU A 117 15.86 -3.78 18.42
N ASN A 118 16.56 -2.72 18.04
CA ASN A 118 17.72 -2.71 17.14
C ASN A 118 18.43 -1.37 17.28
#